data_AF-A0AB37QNH4-F1
#
_entry.id   AF-A0AB37QNH4-F1
#
_cell.length_a   1.000
_cell.length_b   1.000
_cell.length_c   1.000
_cell.angle_alpha   90.00
_cell.angle_beta   90.00
_cell.angle_gamma   90.00
#
_symmetry.space_group_name_H-M   'P 1'
#
loop_
_entity.id
_entity.type
_entity.pdbx_description
1 polymer ?
#
loop_
_entity_poly.entity_id
_entity_poly.type
_entity_poly.pdbx_seq_one_letter_code
_entity_poly.pdbx_strand_id
1 'polypeptide(L)'
;MVMTQALQAVHYPDRILDEMLRVGRQCIITFPNFGHWRCRWYLASKGRMPVSEFLPYTWYNTPNIHFCTFGDFEELCRERDAQVLDRLAVDQQHRHGWASKLWPNLLGEIGIYRVTSPGLAEHKIAV
;
A
#
# COMPACT_ATOMS: atom_id res chain seq x y z
N MET A 1 -14.02 -6.30 -3.24
CA MET A 1 -14.07 -5.33 -2.12
C MET A 1 -13.05 -4.23 -2.34
N VAL A 2 -13.26 -3.05 -1.76
CA VAL A 2 -12.34 -1.92 -1.85
C VAL A 2 -12.04 -1.43 -0.43
N MET A 3 -10.76 -1.30 -0.10
CA MET A 3 -10.29 -0.72 1.15
C MET A 3 -9.33 0.43 0.85
N THR A 4 -9.75 1.63 1.21
CA THR A 4 -9.02 2.86 0.92
C THR A 4 -8.44 3.47 2.19
N GLN A 5 -7.11 3.54 2.28
CA GLN A 5 -6.34 4.15 3.37
C GLN A 5 -6.64 3.63 4.80
N ALA A 6 -7.47 2.60 4.94
CA ALA A 6 -7.86 2.04 6.24
C ALA A 6 -6.90 0.93 6.73
N LEU A 7 -6.11 0.32 5.83
CA LEU A 7 -5.18 -0.77 6.21
C LEU A 7 -4.17 -0.33 7.27
N GLN A 8 -3.75 0.93 7.23
CA GLN A 8 -2.76 1.45 8.18
C GLN A 8 -3.36 1.80 9.55
N ALA A 9 -4.68 1.92 9.64
CA ALA A 9 -5.40 2.27 10.86
C ALA A 9 -5.92 1.04 11.63
N VAL A 10 -5.97 -0.13 10.99
CA VAL A 10 -6.40 -1.37 11.64
C VAL A 10 -5.28 -1.97 12.49
N HIS A 11 -5.64 -2.53 13.64
CA HIS A 11 -4.66 -3.17 14.53
C HIS A 11 -4.04 -4.44 13.94
N TYR A 12 -4.81 -5.22 13.19
CA TYR A 12 -4.40 -6.51 12.63
C TYR A 12 -4.58 -6.51 11.10
N PRO A 13 -3.69 -5.82 10.35
CA PRO A 13 -3.81 -5.68 8.89
C PRO A 13 -3.75 -7.02 8.15
N ASP A 14 -3.01 -7.98 8.69
CA ASP A 14 -2.91 -9.34 8.19
C ASP A 14 -4.24 -10.10 8.26
N ARG A 15 -4.90 -10.08 9.42
CA ARG A 15 -6.21 -10.74 9.61
C ARG A 15 -7.30 -10.09 8.78
N ILE A 16 -7.27 -8.76 8.65
CA ILE A 16 -8.19 -8.01 7.79
C ILE A 16 -8.01 -8.44 6.33
N LEU A 17 -6.76 -8.59 5.89
CA LEU A 17 -6.47 -9.05 4.52
C LEU A 17 -7.04 -10.45 4.28
N ASP A 18 -6.87 -11.38 5.22
CA ASP A 18 -7.40 -12.75 5.11
C ASP A 18 -8.93 -12.75 5.01
N GLU A 19 -9.61 -12.00 5.87
CA GLU A 19 -11.07 -11.89 5.84
C GLU A 19 -11.57 -11.23 4.53
N MET A 20 -10.84 -10.24 4.03
CA MET A 20 -11.14 -9.61 2.76
C MET A 20 -11.02 -10.59 1.59
N LEU A 21 -9.97 -11.40 1.57
CA LEU A 21 -9.74 -12.41 0.53
C LEU A 21 -10.71 -13.60 0.67
N ARG A 22 -11.15 -13.93 1.89
CA ARG A 22 -12.13 -14.98 2.16
C ARG A 22 -13.52 -14.62 1.63
N VAL A 23 -13.94 -13.37 1.81
CA VAL A 23 -15.29 -12.90 1.42
C VAL A 23 -15.32 -12.36 0.00
N GLY A 24 -14.24 -11.70 -0.43
CA GLY A 24 -14.13 -11.03 -1.72
C GLY A 24 -13.35 -11.85 -2.74
N ARG A 25 -13.93 -12.02 -3.95
CA ARG A 25 -13.20 -12.63 -5.08
C ARG A 25 -11.94 -11.85 -5.47
N GLN A 26 -11.98 -10.52 -5.36
CA GLN A 26 -10.87 -9.62 -5.62
C GLN A 26 -10.98 -8.42 -4.67
N CYS A 27 -9.84 -7.92 -4.22
CA CYS A 27 -9.74 -6.81 -3.29
C CYS A 27 -8.84 -5.72 -3.85
N ILE A 28 -9.28 -4.46 -3.76
CA ILE A 28 -8.47 -3.29 -4.07
C ILE A 28 -8.07 -2.64 -2.76
N ILE A 29 -6.79 -2.45 -2.54
CA ILE A 29 -6.22 -1.92 -1.30
C ILE A 29 -5.39 -0.69 -1.65
N THR A 30 -5.63 0.41 -0.93
CA THR A 30 -4.82 1.62 -1.07
C THR A 30 -4.23 2.08 0.25
N PHE A 31 -2.99 2.57 0.19
CA PHE A 31 -2.27 3.11 1.35
C PHE A 31 -1.23 4.15 0.91
N PRO A 32 -0.93 5.17 1.74
CA PRO A 32 0.18 6.06 1.48
C PRO A 32 1.51 5.32 1.68
N ASN A 33 2.46 5.56 0.79
CA ASN A 33 3.78 4.94 0.80
C ASN A 33 4.74 5.73 1.71
N PHE A 34 5.03 5.18 2.90
CA PHE A 34 6.01 5.78 3.80
C PHE A 34 7.46 5.67 3.30
N GLY A 35 7.73 4.82 2.31
CA GLY A 35 9.03 4.67 1.68
C GLY A 35 9.43 5.86 0.80
N HIS A 36 8.50 6.77 0.51
CA HIS A 36 8.68 7.89 -0.41
C HIS A 36 9.85 8.80 0.00
N TRP A 37 10.58 9.33 -1.00
CA TRP A 37 11.83 10.07 -0.79
C TRP A 37 11.68 11.28 0.14
N ARG A 38 10.54 12.00 0.08
CA ARG A 38 10.27 13.17 0.94
C ARG A 38 10.22 12.77 2.41
N CYS A 39 9.59 11.63 2.72
CA CYS A 39 9.53 11.11 4.09
C CYS A 39 10.93 10.73 4.60
N ARG A 40 11.72 10.01 3.77
CA ARG A 40 13.09 9.64 4.12
C ARG A 40 13.99 10.85 4.34
N TRP A 41 13.94 11.83 3.43
CA TRP A 41 14.76 13.04 3.52
C TRP A 41 14.37 13.91 4.71
N TYR A 42 13.07 14.04 5.02
CA TYR A 42 12.61 14.78 6.19
C TYR A 42 13.07 14.12 7.49
N LEU A 43 12.92 12.79 7.61
CA LEU A 43 13.40 12.04 8.76
C LEU A 43 14.93 12.16 8.91
N ALA A 44 15.68 12.01 7.82
CA ALA A 44 17.14 12.10 7.86
C ALA A 44 17.65 13.52 8.20
N SER A 45 17.01 14.57 7.68
CA SER A 45 17.45 15.95 7.87
C SER A 45 16.95 16.61 9.16
N LYS A 46 15.74 16.27 9.61
CA LYS A 46 15.10 16.89 10.79
C LYS A 46 15.03 15.96 11.99
N GLY A 47 15.22 14.64 11.81
CA GLY A 47 15.11 13.66 12.89
C GLY A 47 13.70 13.54 13.48
N ARG A 48 12.66 13.95 12.74
CA ARG A 48 11.26 14.04 13.21
C ARG A 48 10.31 13.49 12.18
N MET A 49 9.17 12.98 12.63
CA MET A 49 8.11 12.52 11.72
C MET A 49 7.58 13.68 10.86
N PRO A 50 7.51 13.52 9.53
CA PRO A 50 7.03 14.57 8.64
C PRO A 50 5.55 14.86 8.87
N VAL A 51 5.22 16.15 8.95
CA VAL A 51 3.84 16.63 8.83
C VAL A 51 3.68 17.19 7.42
N SER A 52 2.76 16.62 6.64
CA SER A 52 2.52 16.98 5.23
C SER A 52 1.05 16.79 4.87
N GLU A 53 0.60 17.15 3.67
CA GLU A 53 -0.78 16.91 3.23
C GLU A 53 -1.18 15.42 3.30
N PHE A 54 -0.22 14.50 3.15
CA PHE A 54 -0.45 13.06 3.24
C PHE A 54 -0.35 12.48 4.64
N LEU A 55 0.34 13.20 5.52
CA LEU A 55 0.52 12.87 6.92
C LEU A 55 0.22 14.13 7.72
N PRO A 56 -1.05 14.57 7.76
CA PRO A 56 -1.41 15.85 8.39
C PRO A 56 -1.36 15.76 9.93
N TYR A 57 -1.07 14.59 10.47
CA TYR A 57 -1.04 14.30 11.88
C TYR A 57 0.40 14.28 12.42
N THR A 58 0.54 14.70 13.66
CA THR A 58 1.77 14.52 14.42
C THR A 58 1.94 13.06 14.84
N TRP A 59 3.16 12.69 15.21
CA TRP A 59 3.50 11.29 15.51
C TRP A 59 2.66 10.66 16.64
N TYR A 60 2.15 11.45 17.59
CA TYR A 60 1.38 10.96 18.73
C TYR A 60 -0.14 10.96 18.50
N ASN A 61 -0.64 11.53 17.40
CA ASN A 61 -2.08 11.62 17.10
C ASN A 61 -2.45 11.13 15.69
N THR A 62 -1.55 10.40 15.03
CA THR A 62 -1.81 9.80 13.72
C THR A 62 -2.82 8.65 13.82
N PRO A 63 -3.85 8.61 12.94
CA PRO A 63 -4.72 7.44 12.83
C PRO A 63 -4.02 6.26 12.14
N ASN A 64 -2.95 6.52 11.37
CA ASN A 64 -2.15 5.51 10.70
C ASN A 64 -1.11 5.00 11.69
N ILE A 65 -1.37 3.85 12.29
CA ILE A 65 -0.50 3.20 13.27
C ILE A 65 0.55 2.29 12.61
N HIS A 66 0.33 1.88 11.36
CA HIS A 66 1.28 1.09 10.56
C HIS A 66 1.86 1.91 9.42
N PHE A 67 3.18 2.14 9.42
CA PHE A 67 3.88 2.86 8.35
C PHE A 67 4.25 1.92 7.22
N CYS A 68 3.25 1.62 6.37
CA CYS A 68 3.39 0.67 5.29
C CYS A 68 4.14 1.26 4.08
N THR A 69 5.06 0.48 3.50
CA THR A 69 5.68 0.70 2.19
C THR A 69 5.19 -0.32 1.18
N PHE A 70 5.53 -0.15 -0.11
CA PHE A 70 5.22 -1.18 -1.11
C PHE A 70 5.92 -2.50 -0.82
N GLY A 71 7.13 -2.45 -0.25
CA GLY A 71 7.87 -3.65 0.13
C GLY A 71 7.14 -4.43 1.23
N ASP A 72 6.71 -3.75 2.29
CA ASP A 72 6.01 -4.40 3.41
C ASP A 72 4.69 -5.03 2.96
N PHE A 73 3.94 -4.35 2.09
CA PHE A 73 2.67 -4.88 1.60
C PHE A 73 2.85 -6.06 0.64
N GLU A 74 3.83 -6.01 -0.26
CA GLU A 74 4.15 -7.12 -1.16
C GLU A 74 4.65 -8.34 -0.38
N GLU A 75 5.42 -8.12 0.70
CA GLU A 75 5.83 -9.18 1.62
C GLU A 75 4.63 -9.79 2.36
N LEU A 76 3.73 -8.97 2.92
CA LEU A 76 2.51 -9.45 3.55
C LEU A 76 1.65 -10.28 2.59
N CYS A 77 1.52 -9.83 1.33
CA CYS A 77 0.79 -10.59 0.32
C CYS A 77 1.43 -11.98 0.11
N ARG A 78 2.77 -12.03 0.02
CA ARG A 78 3.52 -13.28 -0.13
C ARG A 78 3.35 -14.22 1.06
N GLU A 79 3.37 -13.69 2.29
CA GLU A 79 3.16 -14.47 3.52
C GLU A 79 1.74 -15.02 3.69
N ARG A 80 0.76 -14.46 2.97
CA ARG A 80 -0.65 -14.89 2.99
C ARG A 80 -1.08 -15.59 1.70
N ASP A 81 -0.11 -15.97 0.86
CA ASP A 81 -0.35 -16.56 -0.47
C ASP A 81 -1.31 -15.73 -1.34
N ALA A 82 -1.42 -14.43 -1.07
CA ALA A 82 -2.27 -13.50 -1.81
C ALA A 82 -1.59 -13.13 -3.12
N GLN A 83 -2.31 -13.29 -4.23
CA GLN A 83 -1.78 -12.96 -5.54
C GLN A 83 -2.06 -11.49 -5.87
N VAL A 84 -0.99 -10.73 -6.13
CA VAL A 84 -1.08 -9.37 -6.67
C VAL A 84 -1.34 -9.46 -8.18
N LEU A 85 -2.50 -8.99 -8.61
CA LEU A 85 -2.90 -8.94 -10.02
C LEU A 85 -2.40 -7.66 -10.70
N ASP A 86 -2.68 -6.52 -10.08
CA ASP A 86 -2.20 -5.22 -10.54
C ASP A 86 -1.57 -4.45 -9.39
N ARG A 87 -0.58 -3.63 -9.73
CA ARG A 87 -0.04 -2.59 -8.84
C ARG A 87 0.05 -1.28 -9.59
N LEU A 88 -0.34 -0.20 -8.94
CA LEU A 88 -0.26 1.17 -9.41
C LEU A 88 0.33 2.03 -8.31
N ALA A 89 1.42 2.73 -8.63
CA ALA A 89 1.99 3.76 -7.78
C ALA A 89 1.55 5.12 -8.34
N VAL A 90 0.77 5.86 -7.56
CA VAL A 90 0.24 7.17 -7.95
C VAL A 90 1.07 8.28 -7.31
N ASP A 91 1.37 9.29 -8.11
CA ASP A 91 2.00 10.57 -7.73
C ASP A 91 0.93 11.67 -7.94
N GLN A 92 0.82 12.66 -7.03
CA GLN A 92 -0.18 13.75 -7.06
C GLN A 92 -0.34 14.41 -8.42
N GLN A 93 0.71 14.43 -9.24
CA GLN A 93 0.72 15.15 -10.51
C GLN A 93 0.25 14.35 -11.73
N HIS A 94 -0.26 13.11 -11.58
CA HIS A 94 -0.71 12.28 -12.72
C HIS A 94 0.35 12.08 -13.83
N ARG A 95 1.64 12.33 -13.53
CA ARG A 95 2.72 12.16 -14.50
C ARG A 95 3.15 10.70 -14.50
N HIS A 96 2.70 9.96 -15.50
CA HIS A 96 3.19 8.61 -15.84
C HIS A 96 4.66 8.69 -16.30
N GLY A 97 5.58 9.03 -15.39
CA GLY A 97 7.01 9.02 -15.65
C GLY A 97 7.54 7.59 -15.56
N TRP A 98 8.29 7.17 -16.57
CA TRP A 98 9.03 5.89 -16.59
C TRP A 98 9.88 5.65 -15.32
N ALA A 99 10.32 6.72 -14.65
CA ALA A 99 11.05 6.66 -13.38
C ALA A 99 10.22 6.10 -12.21
N SER A 100 8.91 6.40 -12.14
CA SER A 100 8.01 5.89 -11.09
C SER A 100 7.75 4.39 -11.22
N LYS A 101 7.97 3.81 -12.42
CA LYS A 101 8.00 2.35 -12.62
C LYS A 101 9.29 1.70 -12.14
N LEU A 102 10.43 2.39 -12.24
CA LEU A 102 11.73 1.86 -11.80
C LEU A 102 11.90 1.94 -10.27
N TRP A 103 11.38 2.99 -9.63
CA TRP A 103 11.58 3.22 -8.19
C TRP A 103 10.25 3.54 -7.48
N PRO A 104 9.30 2.58 -7.45
CA PRO A 104 7.96 2.84 -6.92
C PRO A 104 8.03 3.23 -5.44
N ASN A 105 8.87 2.59 -4.63
CA ASN A 105 9.07 2.98 -3.23
C ASN A 105 9.61 4.40 -3.05
N LEU A 106 10.39 4.92 -4.01
CA LEU A 106 11.02 6.23 -3.90
C LEU A 106 10.09 7.35 -4.38
N LEU A 107 9.33 7.10 -5.46
CA LEU A 107 8.58 8.13 -6.18
C LEU A 107 7.05 8.00 -6.07
N GLY A 108 6.53 6.82 -5.76
CA GLY A 108 5.10 6.63 -5.52
C GLY A 108 4.67 7.22 -4.19
N GLU A 109 3.60 8.00 -4.17
CA GLU A 109 3.03 8.58 -2.94
C GLU A 109 1.89 7.70 -2.40
N ILE A 110 1.08 7.13 -3.29
CA ILE A 110 -0.02 6.23 -2.93
C ILE A 110 0.13 4.90 -3.69
N GLY A 111 0.03 3.79 -2.97
CA GLY A 111 -0.07 2.46 -3.53
C GLY A 111 -1.52 2.08 -3.78
N ILE A 112 -1.78 1.51 -4.95
CA ILE A 112 -3.06 0.88 -5.29
C ILE A 112 -2.74 -0.54 -5.73
N TYR A 113 -3.22 -1.52 -4.97
CA TYR A 113 -3.00 -2.93 -5.22
C TYR A 113 -4.32 -3.64 -5.47
N ARG A 114 -4.37 -4.43 -6.53
CA ARG A 114 -5.47 -5.37 -6.78
C ARG A 114 -4.98 -6.77 -6.45
N VAL A 115 -5.57 -7.39 -5.42
CA VAL A 115 -5.18 -8.72 -4.93
C VAL A 115 -6.33 -9.72 -5.02
N THR A 116 -5.99 -11.00 -5.10
CA THR A 116 -6.95 -12.11 -5.13
C THR A 116 -6.45 -13.28 -4.29
N SER A 117 -7.37 -14.09 -3.79
CA SER A 117 -7.03 -15.38 -3.17
C SER A 117 -6.50 -16.34 -4.24
N PRO A 118 -5.54 -17.22 -3.91
CA PRO A 118 -4.89 -18.12 -4.87
C PRO A 118 -5.88 -19.06 -5.57
N GLY A 119 -6.90 -19.57 -4.87
CA GLY A 119 -7.89 -20.49 -5.44
C GLY A 119 -8.86 -19.91 -6.47
N LEU A 120 -8.88 -18.58 -6.68
CA LEU A 120 -9.78 -17.91 -7.63
C LEU A 120 -9.10 -17.47 -8.93
N ALA A 121 -7.76 -17.41 -8.94
CA ALA A 121 -7.01 -16.95 -10.10
C ALA A 121 -6.91 -18.01 -11.20
N GLU A 122 -6.84 -19.30 -10.82
CA GLU A 122 -6.75 -20.42 -11.78
C GLU A 122 -8.00 -20.56 -12.65
N HIS A 123 -9.16 -20.09 -12.18
CA HIS A 123 -10.43 -20.16 -12.92
C HIS A 123 -10.56 -19.16 -14.08
N LYS A 124 -9.54 -18.32 -14.34
CA LYS A 124 -9.55 -17.35 -15.45
C LYS A 124 -8.70 -17.75 -16.65
N ILE A 125 -7.99 -18.89 -16.62
CA ILE A 125 -7.22 -19.42 -17.76
C ILE A 125 -7.93 -20.66 -18.32
N ALA A 126 -9.19 -20.50 -18.73
CA ALA A 126 -9.95 -21.53 -19.43
C ALA A 126 -11.04 -20.88 -20.28
N VAL A 127 -10.64 -20.01 -21.22
CA VAL A 127 -11.48 -19.57 -22.36
C VAL A 127 -10.59 -19.44 -23.59
#